data_AF-A0A0C3DJL8-F1
#
_entry.id   AF-A0A0C3DJL8-F1
#
_cell.length_a   1.000
_cell.length_b   1.000
_cell.length_c   1.000
_cell.angle_alpha   90.00
_cell.angle_beta   90.00
_cell.angle_gamma   90.00
#
_symmetry.space_group_name_H-M   'P 1'
#
loop_
_entity.id
_entity.type
_entity.pdbx_description
1 polymer ?
#
loop_
_entity_poly.entity_id
_entity_poly.type
_entity_poly.pdbx_seq_one_letter_code
_entity_poly.pdbx_strand_id
1 'polypeptide(L)'
;CGSWIPDTRDSFEPHLAKNHGILLRGDPVEIIHCGWRGCRSHIKRGNFPRHLRKHLEDKWGCSQCGQKFSRSDSVSNHSQNKAKCSGA
;
A
#
# COMPACT_ATOMS: atom_id res chain seq x y z
N CYS A 1 -2.67 -9.59 9.98
CA CYS A 1 -1.83 -10.81 9.86
C CYS A 1 -0.34 -10.51 10.02
N GLY A 2 0.12 -9.26 9.82
CA GLY A 2 1.55 -8.92 9.92
C GLY A 2 2.39 -9.43 8.74
N SER A 3 1.74 -9.95 7.70
CA SER A 3 2.41 -10.45 6.50
C SER A 3 2.80 -9.29 5.60
N TRP A 4 4.09 -9.20 5.30
CA TRP A 4 4.58 -8.31 4.25
C TRP A 4 4.18 -8.88 2.89
N ILE A 5 3.54 -8.07 2.06
CA ILE A 5 3.12 -8.45 0.70
C ILE A 5 3.80 -7.48 -0.26
N PRO A 6 4.53 -7.98 -1.27
CA PRO A 6 5.13 -7.12 -2.28
C PRO A 6 4.04 -6.33 -3.00
N ASP A 7 4.39 -5.13 -3.50
CA ASP A 7 3.51 -4.16 -4.20
C ASP A 7 2.96 -4.65 -5.55
N THR A 8 2.75 -5.95 -5.71
CA THR A 8 2.29 -6.60 -6.92
C THR A 8 0.89 -7.16 -6.72
N ARG A 9 0.03 -6.95 -7.72
CA ARG A 9 -1.37 -7.40 -7.71
C ARG A 9 -1.48 -8.91 -7.48
N ASP A 10 -0.59 -9.68 -8.10
CA ASP A 10 -0.50 -11.15 -7.97
C ASP A 10 -0.28 -11.62 -6.53
N SER A 11 0.24 -10.77 -5.66
CA SER A 11 0.45 -11.12 -4.26
C SER A 11 -0.67 -10.57 -3.36
N PHE A 12 -1.22 -9.40 -3.67
CA PHE A 12 -2.25 -8.74 -2.84
C PHE A 12 -3.65 -9.34 -2.97
N GLU A 13 -4.16 -9.56 -4.20
CA GLU A 13 -5.52 -10.09 -4.37
C GLU A 13 -5.71 -11.49 -3.77
N PRO A 14 -4.85 -12.49 -4.05
CA PRO A 14 -5.03 -13.82 -3.47
C PRO A 14 -4.80 -13.80 -1.95
N HIS A 15 -3.93 -12.93 -1.43
CA HIS A 15 -3.77 -12.80 0.01
C HIS A 15 -5.06 -12.30 0.67
N LEU A 16 -5.65 -11.22 0.16
CA LEU A 16 -6.87 -10.64 0.72
C LEU A 16 -8.06 -11.60 0.63
N ALA A 17 -8.19 -12.28 -0.50
CA ALA A 17 -9.23 -13.28 -0.69
C ALA A 17 -9.06 -14.46 0.28
N LYS A 18 -7.85 -15.02 0.40
CA LYS A 18 -7.59 -16.23 1.21
C LYS A 18 -7.49 -15.99 2.70
N ASN A 19 -6.84 -14.90 3.12
CA ASN A 19 -6.50 -14.65 4.53
C ASN A 19 -7.51 -13.74 5.23
N HIS A 20 -8.25 -12.95 4.46
CA HIS A 20 -9.20 -11.97 5.01
C HIS A 20 -10.61 -12.13 4.48
N GLY A 21 -10.85 -13.04 3.53
CA GLY A 21 -12.17 -13.22 2.90
C GLY A 21 -12.64 -11.99 2.12
N ILE A 22 -11.72 -11.06 1.81
CA ILE A 22 -12.03 -9.83 1.08
C ILE A 22 -11.97 -10.16 -0.41
N LEU A 23 -13.14 -10.38 -1.00
CA LEU A 23 -13.30 -10.55 -2.43
C LEU A 23 -13.47 -9.19 -3.09
N LEU A 24 -12.60 -8.89 -4.06
CA LEU A 24 -12.67 -7.67 -4.84
C LEU A 24 -13.70 -7.87 -5.95
N ARG A 25 -14.94 -7.40 -5.71
CA ARG A 25 -15.98 -7.35 -6.75
C ARG A 25 -15.92 -6.01 -7.49
N GLY A 26 -15.87 -6.06 -8.81
CA GLY A 26 -15.97 -4.90 -9.68
C GLY A 26 -15.82 -5.24 -11.16
N ASP A 27 -16.40 -4.40 -12.02
CA ASP A 27 -16.21 -4.44 -13.47
C ASP A 27 -14.73 -4.11 -13.77
N PRO A 28 -13.95 -5.01 -14.40
CA PRO A 28 -12.50 -5.09 -14.23
C PRO A 28 -11.68 -3.93 -14.83
N VAL A 29 -12.30 -2.90 -15.41
CA VAL A 29 -11.57 -1.94 -16.24
C VAL A 29 -11.13 -0.69 -15.45
N GLU A 30 -11.97 -0.13 -14.58
CA GLU A 30 -11.71 1.25 -14.08
C GLU A 30 -11.76 1.41 -12.55
N ILE A 31 -12.78 0.90 -11.84
CA ILE A 31 -13.03 1.22 -10.42
C ILE A 31 -13.22 -0.05 -9.58
N ILE A 32 -12.52 -0.12 -8.45
CA ILE A 32 -12.64 -1.17 -7.42
C ILE A 32 -13.29 -0.59 -6.17
N HIS A 33 -14.30 -1.27 -5.64
CA HIS A 33 -14.90 -0.96 -4.35
C HIS A 33 -14.08 -1.62 -3.23
N CYS A 34 -13.65 -0.84 -2.22
CA CYS A 34 -12.93 -1.41 -1.09
C CYS A 34 -13.88 -2.21 -0.19
N GLY A 35 -13.58 -3.49 0.03
CA GLY A 35 -14.34 -4.37 0.93
C GLY A 35 -13.92 -4.30 2.41
N TRP A 36 -13.03 -3.38 2.80
CA TRP A 36 -12.58 -3.27 4.18
C TRP A 36 -13.69 -2.75 5.09
N ARG A 37 -13.87 -3.33 6.28
CA ARG A 37 -14.94 -2.95 7.22
C ARG A 37 -14.84 -1.45 7.55
N GLY A 38 -15.89 -0.69 7.21
CA GLY A 38 -15.94 0.76 7.43
C GLY A 38 -15.25 1.61 6.35
N CYS A 39 -14.71 1.00 5.30
CA CYS A 39 -14.17 1.73 4.16
C CYS A 39 -15.21 1.82 3.03
N ARG A 40 -15.53 3.05 2.60
CA ARG A 40 -16.47 3.32 1.49
C ARG A 40 -15.77 3.90 0.26
N SER A 41 -14.48 3.60 0.10
CA SER A 41 -13.67 4.18 -0.97
C SER A 41 -13.87 3.46 -2.30
N HIS A 42 -13.92 4.25 -3.36
CA HIS A 42 -13.88 3.81 -4.76
C HIS A 42 -12.50 4.15 -5.32
N ILE A 43 -11.75 3.15 -5.74
CA ILE A 43 -10.34 3.33 -6.11
C ILE A 43 -10.14 2.88 -7.54
N LYS A 44 -9.46 3.71 -8.34
CA LYS A 44 -9.02 3.29 -9.68
C LYS A 44 -8.14 2.05 -9.60
N ARG A 45 -8.25 1.15 -10.56
CA ARG A 45 -7.51 -0.13 -10.58
C ARG A 45 -6.01 0.01 -10.29
N GLY A 46 -5.33 0.97 -10.93
CA GLY A 46 -3.90 1.21 -10.72
C GLY A 46 -3.52 1.79 -9.35
N ASN A 47 -4.48 2.36 -8.61
CA ASN A 47 -4.27 2.97 -7.30
C ASN A 47 -4.65 2.03 -6.14
N PHE A 48 -5.20 0.86 -6.44
CA PHE A 48 -5.73 -0.05 -5.44
C PHE A 48 -4.68 -0.62 -4.46
N PRO A 49 -3.49 -1.09 -4.90
CA PRO A 49 -2.44 -1.54 -3.98
C PRO A 49 -2.01 -0.45 -2.99
N ARG A 50 -1.85 0.79 -3.49
CA ARG A 50 -1.53 1.95 -2.64
C ARG A 50 -2.63 2.24 -1.63
N HIS A 51 -3.90 2.11 -2.01
CA HIS A 51 -5.00 2.30 -1.09
C HIS A 51 -4.98 1.29 0.07
N LEU A 52 -4.72 0.02 -0.22
CA LEU A 52 -4.69 -1.05 0.78
C LEU A 52 -3.63 -0.83 1.87
N ARG A 53 -2.49 -0.21 1.54
CA ARG A 53 -1.48 0.13 2.54
C ARG A 53 -2.00 1.02 3.67
N LYS A 54 -3.04 1.83 3.42
CA LYS A 54 -3.69 2.63 4.48
C LYS A 54 -4.33 1.75 5.56
N HIS A 55 -4.85 0.59 5.18
CA HIS A 55 -5.47 -0.37 6.10
C HIS A 55 -4.46 -1.24 6.82
N LEU A 56 -3.36 -1.57 6.13
CA LEU A 56 -2.30 -2.41 6.68
C LEU A 56 -1.30 -1.64 7.53
N GLU A 57 -1.39 -0.31 7.54
CA GLU A 57 -0.41 0.61 8.14
C GLU A 57 1.04 0.35 7.66
N ASP A 58 1.15 -0.35 6.53
CA ASP A 58 2.40 -0.69 5.88
C ASP A 58 2.99 0.60 5.30
N LYS A 59 4.12 1.05 5.85
CA LYS A 59 4.80 2.28 5.45
C LYS A 59 6.22 1.95 5.04
N TRP A 60 6.69 2.65 4.03
CA TRP A 60 8.05 2.55 3.55
C TRP A 60 8.96 3.32 4.51
N GLY A 61 9.93 2.63 5.12
CA GLY A 61 10.91 3.24 6.00
C GLY A 61 12.15 3.68 5.22
N CYS A 62 12.69 4.86 5.52
CA CYS A 62 14.04 5.19 5.12
C CYS A 62 15.04 4.38 5.96
N SER A 63 15.93 3.63 5.31
CA SER A 63 16.94 2.82 6.01
C SER A 63 18.00 3.64 6.77
N GLN A 64 18.15 4.93 6.44
CA GLN A 64 19.16 5.79 7.08
C GLN A 64 18.63 6.50 8.34
N CYS A 65 17.41 7.03 8.30
CA CYS A 65 16.86 7.82 9.41
C CYS A 65 15.62 7.19 10.07
N GLY A 66 15.12 6.07 9.55
CA GLY A 66 13.94 5.37 10.07
C GLY A 66 12.61 6.08 9.82
N GLN A 67 12.58 7.23 9.14
CA GLN A 67 11.33 7.94 8.85
C GLN A 67 10.42 7.10 7.95
N LYS A 68 9.13 7.08 8.29
CA LYS A 68 8.09 6.28 7.61
C LYS A 68 7.29 7.15 6.65
N PHE A 69 7.13 6.67 5.43
CA PHE A 69 6.41 7.34 4.35
C PHE A 69 5.33 6.43 3.79
N SER A 70 4.24 7.04 3.30
CA SER A 70 3.11 6.31 2.73
C SER A 70 3.39 5.78 1.31
N ARG A 71 4.50 6.18 0.68
CA ARG A 71 4.85 5.85 -0.72
C ARG A 71 6.35 5.59 -0.87
N SER A 72 6.71 4.68 -1.77
CA SER A 72 8.10 4.33 -2.09
C SER A 72 8.84 5.51 -2.74
N ASP A 73 8.24 6.18 -3.72
CA ASP A 73 8.82 7.36 -4.38
C ASP A 73 9.17 8.47 -3.39
N SER A 74 8.36 8.63 -2.34
CA SER A 74 8.59 9.61 -1.30
C SER A 74 9.81 9.24 -0.45
N VAL A 75 10.04 7.95 -0.17
CA VAL A 75 11.28 7.47 0.48
C VAL A 75 12.48 7.66 -0.43
N SER A 76 12.36 7.29 -1.71
CA SER A 76 13.45 7.42 -2.67
C SER A 76 13.90 8.88 -2.78
N ASN A 77 12.98 9.81 -3.01
CA ASN A 77 13.28 11.24 -3.07
C ASN A 77 13.85 11.78 -1.74
N HIS A 78 13.30 11.34 -0.61
CA HIS A 78 13.83 11.69 0.70
C HIS A 78 15.27 11.21 0.88
N SER A 79 15.55 9.94 0.58
CA SER A 79 16.88 9.31 0.73
C SER A 79 17.94 9.91 -0.20
N GLN A 80 17.53 10.39 -1.38
CA GLN A 80 18.42 11.09 -2.31
C GLN A 80 18.77 12.50 -1.80
N ASN A 81 17.94 13.10 -0.95
CA ASN A 81 18.19 14.42 -0.39
C ASN A 81 18.73 14.33 1.04
N LYS A 82 20.06 14.37 1.18
CA LYS A 82 20.78 14.33 2.46
C LYS A 82 20.39 15.46 3.43
N ALA A 83 19.92 16.61 2.95
CA ALA A 83 19.43 17.69 3.81
C ALA A 83 18.04 17.40 4.41
N LYS A 84 17.28 16.49 3.79
CA LYS A 84 15.96 16.03 4.26
C LYS A 84 16.01 14.68 4.95
N CYS A 85 17.03 13.88 4.68
CA CYS A 85 17.34 12.62 5.33
C CYS A 85 18.44 12.81 6.36
N SER A 86 18.05 13.24 7.57
CA SER A 86 18.94 13.35 8.72
C SER A 86 19.13 11.97 9.38
N GLY A 87 19.69 11.03 8.62
CA GLY A 87 20.35 9.86 9.21
C GLY A 87 21.79 10.26 9.48
N ALA A 88 22.15 10.34 10.76
CA ALA A 88 23.47 10.75 11.26
C ALA A 88 24.62 10.02 10.56
#